data_AF-A0A922IBT3-F1
#
_entry.id   AF-A0A922IBT3-F1
#
_cell.length_a   1.000
_cell.length_b   1.000
_cell.length_c   1.000
_cell.angle_alpha   90.00
_cell.angle_beta   90.00
_cell.angle_gamma   90.00
#
_symmetry.space_group_name_H-M   'P 1'
#
loop_
_entity.id
_entity.type
_entity.pdbx_description
1 polymer ?
#
loop_
_entity_poly.entity_id
_entity_poly.type
_entity_poly.pdbx_seq_one_letter_code
_entity_poly.pdbx_strand_id
1 'polypeptide(L)'
;MTSSSLSSSVHNWNVVDNLEISDHRIITFDINFSVPTTPDITTTIKWNTNNVNWDQWSTIINDKFMNNNITCEHIRDINNKFDLDFLVSFVTTTIQQACDTTMRRYNRRRIKRHPWHNDGHLRELLHLQKSLYRRIRRCRDINQRTTLIEQHQQSRHQYRQRLNNFTKFDHHQLSYWLTEHMQYT
;
A
#
# COMPACT_ATOMS: atom_id res chain seq x y z
N MET A 1 -13.84 2.69 29.61
CA MET A 1 -12.94 3.72 30.16
C MET A 1 -11.99 4.13 29.05
N THR A 2 -11.96 5.40 28.70
CA THR A 2 -10.96 5.98 27.77
C THR A 2 -9.64 6.22 28.51
N SER A 3 -8.51 6.25 27.80
CA SER A 3 -7.23 6.61 28.43
C SER A 3 -7.28 8.06 28.92
N SER A 4 -6.67 8.32 30.09
CA SER A 4 -6.61 9.65 30.70
C SER A 4 -6.02 10.70 29.76
N SER A 5 -5.04 10.30 28.95
CA SER A 5 -4.39 11.15 27.95
C SER A 5 -5.35 11.60 26.84
N LEU A 6 -6.31 10.76 26.44
CA LEU A 6 -7.27 11.10 25.40
C LEU A 6 -8.35 12.04 25.93
N SER A 7 -8.83 11.79 27.16
CA SER A 7 -9.82 12.63 27.80
C SER A 7 -9.33 14.06 28.01
N SER A 8 -8.04 14.26 28.27
CA SER A 8 -7.44 15.60 28.39
C SER A 8 -7.27 16.34 27.07
N SER A 9 -7.37 15.67 25.92
CA SER A 9 -7.24 16.26 24.59
C SER A 9 -8.59 16.64 23.95
N VAL A 10 -9.70 16.25 24.57
CA VAL A 10 -11.05 16.54 24.07
C VAL A 10 -11.52 17.88 24.60
N HIS A 11 -11.94 18.78 23.72
CA HIS A 11 -12.41 20.13 24.03
C HIS A 11 -13.71 20.43 23.29
N ASN A 12 -14.39 21.53 23.66
CA ASN A 12 -15.60 22.01 23.00
C ASN A 12 -16.69 20.94 22.80
N TRP A 13 -16.80 20.00 23.74
CA TRP A 13 -17.80 18.96 23.63
C TRP A 13 -19.19 19.53 23.89
N ASN A 14 -20.16 19.20 23.04
CA ASN A 14 -21.54 19.63 23.19
C ASN A 14 -22.50 18.58 22.61
N VAL A 15 -23.72 18.59 23.10
CA VAL A 15 -24.85 17.85 22.52
C VAL A 15 -25.56 18.79 21.54
N VAL A 16 -25.71 18.35 20.29
CA VAL A 16 -26.38 19.12 19.25
C VAL A 16 -27.88 18.88 19.38
N ASP A 17 -28.58 19.82 20.03
CA ASP A 17 -30.02 19.72 20.27
C ASP A 17 -30.87 20.03 19.02
N ASN A 18 -30.27 20.62 17.98
CA ASN A 18 -30.99 21.10 16.79
C ASN A 18 -30.91 20.12 15.59
N LEU A 19 -30.43 18.89 15.82
CA LEU A 19 -30.19 17.90 14.76
C LEU A 19 -30.65 16.51 15.22
N GLU A 20 -31.94 16.23 15.10
CA GLU A 20 -32.54 14.94 15.44
C GLU A 20 -32.64 14.06 14.18
N ILE A 21 -31.57 13.31 13.89
CA ILE A 21 -31.55 12.32 12.80
C ILE A 21 -32.02 10.93 13.32
N SER A 22 -32.10 10.76 14.64
CA SER A 22 -32.54 9.53 15.31
C SER A 22 -33.00 9.82 16.75
N ASP A 23 -33.52 8.81 17.46
CA ASP A 23 -33.84 8.87 18.91
C ASP A 23 -32.62 9.11 19.82
N HIS A 24 -31.42 9.24 19.25
CA HIS A 24 -30.20 9.61 19.93
C HIS A 24 -29.75 11.03 19.56
N ARG A 25 -29.35 11.80 20.59
CA ARG A 25 -28.73 13.12 20.40
C ARG A 25 -27.29 12.97 19.96
N ILE A 26 -26.87 13.83 19.04
CA ILE A 26 -25.53 13.84 18.47
C ILE A 26 -24.59 14.59 19.42
N ILE A 27 -23.42 14.02 19.69
CA ILE A 27 -22.36 14.68 20.48
C ILE A 27 -21.27 15.12 19.51
N THR A 28 -20.89 16.39 19.56
CA THR A 28 -19.73 16.95 18.87
C THR A 28 -18.64 17.27 19.88
N PHE A 29 -17.38 17.22 19.46
CA PHE A 29 -16.23 17.63 20.26
C PHE A 29 -15.01 17.80 19.34
N ASP A 30 -14.05 18.61 19.79
CA ASP A 30 -12.75 18.78 19.14
C ASP A 30 -11.70 17.93 19.85
N ILE A 31 -10.75 17.36 19.09
CA ILE A 31 -9.56 16.70 19.69
C ILE A 31 -8.32 17.49 19.29
N ASN A 32 -7.58 17.98 20.29
CA ASN A 32 -6.31 18.63 20.08
C ASN A 32 -5.18 17.58 20.07
N PHE A 33 -4.79 17.11 18.89
CA PHE A 33 -3.63 16.23 18.73
C PHE A 33 -2.35 17.07 18.71
N SER A 34 -1.60 17.08 19.81
CA SER A 34 -0.26 17.69 19.88
C SER A 34 0.86 16.76 19.37
N VAL A 35 0.51 15.56 18.91
CA VAL A 35 1.47 14.66 18.26
C VAL A 35 1.66 15.15 16.83
N PRO A 36 2.89 15.37 16.36
CA PRO A 36 3.10 15.60 14.93
C PRO A 36 2.48 14.39 14.23
N THR A 37 1.48 14.62 13.39
CA THR A 37 1.13 13.64 12.38
C THR A 37 2.43 13.41 11.64
N THR A 38 3.17 12.35 11.96
CA THR A 38 4.27 11.93 11.11
C THR A 38 3.61 11.82 9.74
N PRO A 39 4.02 12.65 8.75
CA PRO A 39 3.43 12.51 7.44
C PRO A 39 3.57 11.03 7.11
N ASP A 40 2.49 10.42 6.65
CA ASP A 40 2.49 9.05 6.21
C ASP A 40 3.56 8.99 5.10
N ILE A 41 4.81 8.64 5.46
CA ILE A 41 5.90 8.57 4.51
C ILE A 41 5.55 7.35 3.69
N THR A 42 4.79 7.59 2.63
CA THR A 42 4.51 6.69 1.55
C THR A 42 5.80 6.49 0.73
N THR A 43 6.89 6.13 1.41
CA THR A 43 8.28 5.98 0.92
C THR A 43 8.41 6.27 -0.56
N THR A 44 8.66 7.53 -0.90
CA THR A 44 8.86 8.07 -2.25
C THR A 44 10.19 7.60 -2.85
N ILE A 45 10.69 6.42 -2.46
CA ILE A 45 11.95 5.86 -2.94
C ILE A 45 11.74 5.46 -4.41
N LYS A 46 12.14 6.35 -5.31
CA LYS A 46 11.99 6.20 -6.76
C LYS A 46 13.01 5.23 -7.34
N TRP A 47 14.21 5.15 -6.76
CA TRP A 47 15.33 4.34 -7.23
C TRP A 47 15.74 3.29 -6.20
N ASN A 48 16.11 2.11 -6.69
CA ASN A 48 16.68 1.05 -5.87
C ASN A 48 18.19 1.27 -5.74
N THR A 49 18.65 1.56 -4.53
CA THR A 49 20.06 1.86 -4.22
C THR A 49 20.89 0.63 -3.84
N ASN A 50 20.31 -0.58 -3.81
CA ASN A 50 20.98 -1.77 -3.29
C ASN A 50 22.10 -2.30 -4.19
N ASN A 51 22.08 -2.01 -5.49
CA ASN A 51 23.06 -2.48 -6.48
C ASN A 51 23.44 -1.34 -7.44
N VAL A 52 23.97 -0.24 -6.89
CA VAL A 52 24.37 0.93 -7.68
C VAL A 52 25.89 0.93 -7.85
N ASN A 53 26.34 1.20 -9.08
CA ASN A 53 27.73 1.55 -9.34
C ASN A 53 27.95 3.02 -8.97
N TRP A 54 28.40 3.25 -7.72
CA TRP A 54 28.58 4.59 -7.17
C TRP A 54 29.71 5.38 -7.85
N ASP A 55 30.74 4.69 -8.35
CA ASP A 55 31.82 5.34 -9.09
C ASP A 55 31.27 5.95 -10.38
N GLN A 56 30.52 5.17 -11.15
CA GLN A 56 29.88 5.66 -12.37
C GLN A 56 28.89 6.80 -12.09
N TRP A 57 28.10 6.70 -11.02
CA TRP A 57 27.20 7.78 -10.61
C TRP A 57 27.96 9.07 -10.28
N SER A 58 29.07 8.96 -9.53
CA SER A 58 29.90 10.10 -9.17
C SER A 58 30.57 10.72 -10.39
N THR A 59 31.06 9.91 -11.33
CA THR A 59 31.65 10.41 -12.59
C THR A 59 30.64 11.25 -13.37
N ILE A 60 29.40 10.75 -13.54
CA ILE A 60 28.35 11.47 -14.29
C ILE A 60 28.04 12.84 -13.66
N ILE A 61 27.99 12.92 -12.34
CA ILE A 61 27.72 14.17 -11.64
C ILE A 61 28.91 15.13 -11.76
N ASN A 62 30.11 14.64 -11.51
CA ASN A 62 31.32 15.45 -11.61
C ASN A 62 31.51 16.01 -13.03
N ASP A 63 31.33 15.19 -14.05
CA ASP A 63 31.42 15.62 -15.45
C ASP A 63 30.39 16.71 -15.75
N LYS A 64 29.15 16.58 -15.27
CA LYS A 64 28.12 17.60 -15.46
C LYS A 64 28.42 18.90 -14.73
N PHE A 65 28.94 18.83 -13.52
CA PHE A 65 29.28 20.02 -12.75
C PHE A 65 30.47 20.75 -13.38
N MET A 66 31.50 20.01 -13.80
CA MET A 66 32.66 20.57 -14.51
C MET A 66 32.26 21.20 -15.85
N ASN A 67 31.45 20.51 -16.65
CA ASN A 67 30.99 21.03 -17.95
C ASN A 67 30.10 22.28 -17.84
N ASN A 68 29.49 22.52 -16.68
CA ASN A 68 28.67 23.70 -16.41
C ASN A 68 29.35 24.71 -15.48
N ASN A 69 30.67 24.57 -15.24
CA ASN A 69 31.46 25.44 -14.37
C ASN A 69 30.87 25.65 -12.97
N ILE A 70 30.19 24.63 -12.42
CA ILE A 70 29.65 24.68 -11.06
C ILE A 70 30.79 24.36 -10.09
N THR A 71 31.39 25.42 -9.57
CA THR A 71 32.45 25.37 -8.55
C THR A 71 31.96 25.93 -7.23
N CYS A 72 32.71 25.69 -6.15
CA CYS A 72 32.42 26.29 -4.85
C CYS A 72 32.45 27.83 -4.90
N GLU A 73 33.36 28.39 -5.71
CA GLU A 73 33.48 29.83 -5.95
C GLU A 73 32.21 30.36 -6.63
N HIS A 74 31.76 29.71 -7.71
CA HIS A 74 30.51 30.09 -8.38
C HIS A 74 29.32 30.10 -7.42
N ILE A 75 29.18 29.09 -6.55
CA ILE A 75 28.09 29.01 -5.58
C ILE A 75 28.19 30.14 -4.54
N ARG A 76 29.40 30.53 -4.11
CA ARG A 76 29.60 31.64 -3.16
C ARG A 76 29.25 32.99 -3.77
N ASP A 77 29.45 33.16 -5.07
CA ASP A 77 29.23 34.41 -5.78
C ASP A 77 27.74 34.66 -6.13
N ILE A 78 26.86 33.66 -5.93
CA ILE A 78 25.41 33.80 -6.13
C ILE A 78 24.85 34.76 -5.08
N ASN A 79 24.37 35.91 -5.55
CA ASN A 79 23.85 36.98 -4.70
C ASN A 79 22.36 37.28 -4.94
N ASN A 80 21.71 36.55 -5.84
CA ASN A 80 20.32 36.76 -6.19
C ASN A 80 19.53 35.46 -6.21
N LYS A 81 18.22 35.60 -5.97
CA LYS A 81 17.30 34.47 -5.85
C LYS A 81 17.16 33.68 -7.15
N PHE A 82 17.19 34.36 -8.29
CA PHE A 82 16.97 33.72 -9.59
C PHE A 82 18.09 32.73 -9.91
N ASP A 83 19.34 33.13 -9.72
CA ASP A 83 20.50 32.28 -9.94
C ASP A 83 20.57 31.13 -8.93
N LEU A 84 20.13 31.36 -7.69
CA LEU A 84 20.01 30.30 -6.69
C LEU A 84 18.96 29.25 -7.07
N ASP A 85 17.77 29.69 -7.49
CA ASP A 85 16.69 28.78 -7.92
C ASP A 85 17.11 27.98 -9.16
N PHE A 86 17.81 28.62 -10.10
CA PHE A 86 18.40 27.96 -11.26
C PHE A 86 19.41 26.89 -10.86
N LEU A 87 20.36 27.22 -9.97
CA LEU A 87 21.36 26.28 -9.48
C LEU A 87 20.71 25.07 -8.80
N VAL A 88 19.74 25.30 -7.90
CA VAL A 88 19.02 24.22 -7.21
C VAL A 88 18.30 23.31 -8.20
N SER A 89 17.62 23.88 -9.19
CA SER A 89 16.94 23.13 -10.24
C SER A 89 17.93 22.30 -11.07
N PHE A 90 19.06 22.90 -11.44
CA PHE A 90 20.12 22.23 -12.18
C PHE A 90 20.72 21.05 -11.40
N VAL A 91 21.09 21.27 -10.14
CA VAL A 91 21.69 20.23 -9.27
C VAL A 91 20.70 19.09 -9.07
N THR A 92 19.44 19.41 -8.76
CA THR A 92 18.38 18.41 -8.57
C THR A 92 18.17 17.59 -9.83
N THR A 93 18.10 18.24 -11.00
CA THR A 93 17.92 17.58 -12.30
C THR A 93 19.11 16.70 -12.65
N THR A 94 20.33 17.17 -12.37
CA THR A 94 21.58 16.43 -12.60
C THR A 94 21.64 15.16 -11.75
N ILE A 95 21.35 15.27 -10.45
CA ILE A 95 21.26 14.12 -9.55
C ILE A 95 20.19 13.14 -10.05
N GLN A 96 19.02 13.66 -10.42
CA GLN A 96 17.92 12.83 -10.92
C GLN A 96 18.30 12.06 -12.19
N GLN A 97 19.00 12.69 -13.12
CA GLN A 97 19.49 12.06 -14.36
C GLN A 97 20.59 11.02 -14.07
N ALA A 98 21.51 11.31 -13.15
CA ALA A 98 22.52 10.35 -12.71
C ALA A 98 21.85 9.12 -12.06
N CYS A 99 20.81 9.32 -11.24
CA CYS A 99 20.03 8.23 -10.66
C CYS A 99 19.23 7.45 -11.72
N ASP A 100 18.55 8.13 -12.66
CA ASP A 100 17.77 7.47 -13.72
C ASP A 100 18.67 6.67 -14.70
N THR A 101 19.96 7.00 -14.82
CA THR A 101 20.93 6.28 -15.67
C THR A 101 21.62 5.11 -14.96
N THR A 102 22.00 5.29 -13.70
CA THR A 102 22.82 4.29 -12.96
C THR A 102 22.00 3.39 -12.04
N MET A 103 20.79 3.80 -11.67
CA MET A 103 19.95 3.09 -10.72
C MET A 103 18.67 2.59 -11.40
N ARG A 104 18.28 1.36 -11.07
CA ARG A 104 16.97 0.85 -11.48
C ARG A 104 15.88 1.55 -10.68
N ARG A 105 14.75 1.88 -11.32
CA ARG A 105 13.58 2.34 -10.59
C ARG A 105 13.06 1.28 -9.64
N TYR A 106 12.56 1.71 -8.49
CA TYR A 106 11.94 0.82 -7.53
C TYR A 106 10.62 0.32 -8.11
N ASN A 107 10.63 -0.91 -8.63
CA ASN A 107 9.40 -1.57 -9.04
C ASN A 107 8.61 -1.94 -7.79
N ARG A 108 7.67 -1.07 -7.39
CA ARG A 108 6.52 -1.50 -6.57
C ARG A 108 5.75 -2.47 -7.44
N ARG A 109 6.13 -3.76 -7.43
CA ARG A 109 5.29 -4.82 -7.98
C ARG A 109 3.95 -4.64 -7.28
N ARG A 110 2.94 -4.10 -7.99
CA ARG A 110 1.56 -4.20 -7.53
C ARG A 110 1.39 -5.68 -7.26
N ILE A 111 1.19 -6.04 -5.99
CA ILE A 111 0.89 -7.42 -5.64
C ILE A 111 -0.32 -7.76 -6.50
N LYS A 112 -0.12 -8.58 -7.54
CA LYS A 112 -1.22 -9.07 -8.37
C LYS A 112 -2.02 -9.92 -7.42
N ARG A 113 -3.07 -9.34 -6.83
CA ARG A 113 -4.03 -10.10 -6.05
C ARG A 113 -4.61 -11.10 -7.02
N HIS A 114 -4.55 -12.39 -6.67
CA HIS A 114 -5.11 -13.42 -7.53
C HIS A 114 -6.58 -13.10 -7.86
N PRO A 115 -7.09 -13.48 -9.05
CA PRO A 115 -8.46 -13.15 -9.47
C PRO A 115 -9.54 -13.52 -8.44
N TRP A 116 -9.34 -14.64 -7.74
CA TRP A 116 -10.25 -15.13 -6.69
C TRP A 116 -10.34 -14.22 -5.46
N HIS A 117 -9.42 -13.26 -5.28
CA HIS A 117 -9.44 -12.33 -4.16
C HIS A 117 -10.63 -11.36 -4.22
N ASN A 118 -11.26 -11.19 -5.40
CA ASN A 118 -12.47 -10.39 -5.58
C ASN A 118 -13.76 -11.23 -5.64
N ASP A 119 -13.68 -12.55 -5.54
CA ASP A 119 -14.86 -13.41 -5.56
C ASP A 119 -15.59 -13.34 -4.20
N GLY A 120 -16.79 -12.74 -4.20
CA GLY A 120 -17.60 -12.58 -3.00
C GLY A 120 -17.94 -13.92 -2.33
N HIS A 121 -18.22 -14.93 -3.12
CA HIS A 121 -18.60 -16.26 -2.64
C HIS A 121 -17.44 -17.01 -1.96
N LEU A 122 -16.20 -16.91 -2.47
CA LEU A 122 -15.01 -17.45 -1.80
C LEU A 122 -14.73 -16.71 -0.48
N ARG A 123 -15.00 -15.40 -0.42
CA ARG A 123 -14.91 -14.64 0.84
C ARG A 123 -15.95 -15.11 1.84
N GLU A 124 -17.20 -15.27 1.42
CA GLU A 124 -18.29 -15.80 2.26
C GLU A 124 -17.94 -17.18 2.81
N LEU A 125 -17.41 -18.09 1.98
CA LEU A 125 -16.95 -19.40 2.43
C LEU A 125 -15.81 -19.31 3.46
N LEU A 126 -14.83 -18.41 3.29
CA LEU A 126 -13.78 -18.20 4.29
C LEU A 126 -14.32 -17.62 5.60
N HIS A 127 -15.28 -16.70 5.53
CA HIS A 127 -15.96 -16.14 6.70
C HIS A 127 -16.76 -17.22 7.44
N LEU A 128 -17.50 -18.05 6.70
CA LEU A 128 -18.25 -19.17 7.23
C LEU A 128 -17.33 -20.19 7.91
N GLN A 129 -16.21 -20.57 7.28
CA GLN A 129 -15.22 -21.47 7.89
C GLN A 129 -14.69 -20.93 9.22
N LYS A 130 -14.30 -19.64 9.26
CA LYS A 130 -13.84 -18.98 10.50
C LYS A 130 -14.92 -18.96 11.58
N SER A 131 -16.16 -18.69 11.20
CA SER A 131 -17.32 -18.70 12.12
C SER A 131 -17.57 -20.09 12.69
N LEU A 132 -17.64 -21.12 11.83
CA LEU A 132 -17.84 -22.51 12.23
C LEU A 132 -16.70 -23.00 13.13
N TYR A 133 -15.44 -22.68 12.80
CA TYR A 133 -14.30 -23.03 13.65
C TYR A 133 -14.39 -22.43 15.05
N ARG A 134 -14.80 -21.15 15.16
CA ARG A 134 -15.04 -20.50 16.45
C ARG A 134 -16.17 -21.17 17.24
N ARG A 135 -17.26 -21.57 16.55
CA ARG A 135 -18.39 -22.28 17.16
C ARG A 135 -17.99 -23.67 17.65
N ILE A 136 -17.28 -24.45 16.84
CA ILE A 136 -16.74 -25.77 17.22
C ILE A 136 -15.90 -25.65 18.49
N ARG A 137 -15.00 -24.66 18.56
CA ARG A 137 -14.12 -24.44 19.72
C ARG A 137 -14.89 -24.13 21.01
N ARG A 138 -16.06 -23.48 20.90
CA ARG A 138 -16.88 -23.07 22.05
C ARG A 138 -18.00 -24.07 22.38
N CYS A 139 -18.28 -25.02 21.51
CA CYS A 139 -19.38 -25.97 21.65
C CYS A 139 -19.02 -27.06 22.66
N ARG A 140 -19.86 -27.22 23.69
CA ARG A 140 -19.71 -28.25 24.74
C ARG A 140 -20.52 -29.51 24.46
N ASP A 141 -21.61 -29.39 23.69
CA ASP A 141 -22.46 -30.50 23.27
C ASP A 141 -21.78 -31.28 22.13
N ILE A 142 -21.59 -32.58 22.33
CA ILE A 142 -20.86 -33.44 21.38
C ILE A 142 -21.62 -33.66 20.07
N ASN A 143 -22.95 -33.77 20.12
CA ASN A 143 -23.78 -34.01 18.94
C ASN A 143 -23.79 -32.75 18.06
N GLN A 144 -23.99 -31.58 18.68
CA GLN A 144 -23.90 -30.30 17.98
C GLN A 144 -22.50 -30.05 17.42
N ARG A 145 -21.46 -30.43 18.16
CA ARG A 145 -20.07 -30.29 17.72
C ARG A 145 -19.78 -31.12 16.47
N THR A 146 -20.30 -32.35 16.39
CA THR A 146 -20.18 -33.21 15.20
C THR A 146 -20.81 -32.55 13.97
N THR A 147 -22.04 -32.05 14.09
CA THR A 147 -22.71 -31.34 12.98
C THR A 147 -21.95 -30.08 12.54
N LEU A 148 -21.39 -29.32 13.48
CA LEU A 148 -20.58 -28.13 13.15
C LEU A 148 -19.27 -28.50 12.43
N ILE A 149 -18.65 -29.62 12.79
CA ILE A 149 -17.46 -30.16 12.11
C ILE A 149 -17.80 -30.54 10.67
N GLU A 150 -18.91 -31.23 10.45
CA GLU A 150 -19.39 -31.61 9.11
C GLU A 150 -19.64 -30.38 8.23
N GLN A 151 -20.35 -29.38 8.76
CA GLN A 151 -20.58 -28.11 8.06
C GLN A 151 -19.27 -27.40 7.69
N HIS A 152 -18.28 -27.43 8.59
CA HIS A 152 -16.97 -26.82 8.34
C HIS A 152 -16.20 -27.59 7.24
N GLN A 153 -16.25 -28.91 7.25
CA GLN A 153 -15.64 -29.74 6.21
C GLN A 153 -16.30 -29.51 4.85
N GLN A 154 -17.63 -29.42 4.80
CA GLN A 154 -18.38 -29.13 3.59
C GLN A 154 -18.01 -27.75 3.01
N SER A 155 -17.95 -26.72 3.85
CA SER A 155 -17.54 -25.37 3.42
C SER A 155 -16.09 -25.34 2.91
N ARG A 156 -15.17 -26.10 3.51
CA ARG A 156 -13.80 -26.27 3.01
C ARG A 156 -13.76 -26.97 1.65
N HIS A 157 -14.61 -27.97 1.45
CA HIS A 157 -14.71 -28.69 0.18
C HIS A 157 -15.22 -27.76 -0.94
N GLN A 158 -16.30 -27.02 -0.69
CA GLN A 158 -16.86 -26.04 -1.64
C GLN A 158 -15.86 -24.94 -1.99
N TYR A 159 -15.11 -24.43 -1.00
CA TYR A 159 -14.04 -23.45 -1.22
C TYR A 159 -12.96 -24.01 -2.17
N ARG A 160 -12.51 -25.24 -1.94
CA ARG A 160 -11.51 -25.90 -2.80
C ARG A 160 -12.02 -26.15 -4.21
N GLN A 161 -13.26 -26.63 -4.36
CA GLN A 161 -13.86 -26.83 -5.69
C GLN A 161 -13.93 -25.52 -6.48
N ARG A 162 -14.41 -24.45 -5.83
CA ARG A 162 -14.54 -23.14 -6.47
C ARG A 162 -13.18 -22.53 -6.79
N LEU A 163 -12.20 -22.63 -5.89
CA LEU A 163 -10.83 -22.20 -6.14
C LEU A 163 -10.22 -22.96 -7.34
N ASN A 164 -10.42 -24.28 -7.41
CA ASN A 164 -9.96 -25.11 -8.53
C ASN A 164 -10.61 -24.70 -9.85
N ASN A 165 -11.88 -24.30 -9.85
CA ASN A 165 -12.55 -23.78 -11.04
C ASN A 165 -11.93 -22.46 -11.53
N PHE A 166 -11.53 -21.56 -10.61
CA PHE A 166 -10.79 -20.35 -10.98
C PHE A 166 -9.42 -20.68 -11.58
N THR A 167 -8.68 -21.62 -10.99
CA THR A 167 -7.35 -22.00 -11.52
C THR A 167 -7.43 -22.75 -12.85
N LYS A 168 -8.51 -23.52 -13.10
CA LYS A 168 -8.77 -24.17 -14.39
C LYS A 168 -9.13 -23.15 -15.48
N PHE A 169 -9.88 -22.11 -15.13
CA PHE A 169 -10.18 -21.00 -16.04
C PHE A 169 -8.94 -20.23 -16.48
N ASP A 170 -7.98 -20.00 -15.57
CA ASP A 170 -6.69 -19.35 -15.90
C ASP A 170 -5.85 -20.19 -16.88
N HIS A 171 -5.87 -21.53 -16.77
CA HIS A 171 -5.18 -22.40 -17.72
C HIS A 171 -5.81 -22.38 -19.13
N HIS A 172 -7.14 -22.24 -19.23
CA HIS A 172 -7.85 -22.18 -20.51
C HIS A 172 -7.68 -20.82 -21.23
N GLN A 173 -7.48 -19.73 -20.49
CA GLN A 173 -7.09 -18.43 -21.08
C GLN A 173 -5.62 -18.41 -21.50
N LEU A 174 -4.73 -19.07 -20.74
CA LEU A 174 -3.34 -19.26 -21.16
C LEU A 174 -3.22 -20.11 -22.42
N SER A 175 -4.03 -21.16 -22.57
CA SER A 175 -4.02 -21.98 -23.79
C SER A 175 -4.54 -21.21 -25.00
N TYR A 176 -5.64 -20.45 -24.86
CA TYR A 176 -6.19 -19.62 -25.96
C TYR A 176 -5.18 -18.54 -26.41
N TRP A 177 -4.53 -17.87 -25.46
CA TRP A 177 -3.51 -16.86 -25.74
C TRP A 177 -2.27 -17.44 -26.44
N LEU A 178 -1.83 -18.65 -26.05
CA LEU A 178 -0.72 -19.35 -26.69
C LEU A 178 -1.07 -19.83 -28.11
N THR A 179 -2.32 -20.21 -28.37
CA THR A 179 -2.77 -20.61 -29.73
C THR A 179 -2.97 -19.42 -30.68
N GLU A 180 -3.44 -18.26 -30.22
CA GLU A 180 -3.60 -17.08 -31.08
C GLU A 180 -2.26 -16.40 -31.43
N HIS A 181 -1.21 -16.60 -30.64
CA HIS A 181 0.10 -15.94 -30.83
C HIS A 181 1.19 -16.86 -31.42
N MET A 182 0.85 -18.10 -31.79
CA MET A 182 1.76 -19.04 -32.50
C MET A 182 1.33 -19.33 -33.94
N GLN A 183 0.41 -18.56 -34.53
CA GLN A 183 0.09 -18.63 -35.97
C GLN A 183 0.77 -17.54 -36.82
N TYR A 184 1.70 -16.76 -36.23
CA TYR A 184 2.47 -15.72 -36.93
C TYR A 184 4.00 -15.81 -36.69
N THR A 185 4.52 -17.03 -36.61
CA THR A 185 5.96 -17.34 -36.72
C THR A 185 6.12 -18.60 -37.53
#